data_AF-A0A318K3S9-F1
#
_entry.id   AF-A0A318K3S9-F1
#
_cell.length_a   1.000
_cell.length_b   1.000
_cell.length_c   1.000
_cell.angle_alpha   90.00
_cell.angle_beta   90.00
_cell.angle_gamma   90.00
#
_symmetry.space_group_name_H-M   'P 1'
#
loop_
_entity.id
_entity.type
_entity.pdbx_description
1 polymer ?
#
loop_
_entity_poly.entity_id
_entity_poly.type
_entity_poly.pdbx_seq_one_letter_code
_entity_poly.pdbx_strand_id
1 'polypeptide(L)' 'MNTLDDTWEFVAAGDTLAVATRSHVNTTRTDLAVIPLHGVAPSRVVLATRTEDSGLVAAFLRCAREQLTA' A
#
# COMPACT_ATOMS: atom_id res chain seq x y z
N MET A 1 -1.18 15.61 9.17
CA MET A 1 -2.24 14.67 9.56
C MET A 1 -2.22 13.54 8.54
N ASN A 2 -1.42 12.51 8.81
CA ASN A 2 -1.23 11.37 7.92
C ASN A 2 -2.35 10.37 8.19
N THR A 3 -3.39 10.38 7.35
CA THR A 3 -4.66 9.64 7.55
C THR A 3 -4.50 8.14 7.84
N LEU A 4 -3.38 7.54 7.44
CA LEU A 4 -3.09 6.13 7.69
C LEU A 4 -2.75 5.85 9.16
N ASP A 5 -2.04 6.76 9.85
CA ASP A 5 -1.69 6.55 11.26
C ASP A 5 -2.93 6.64 12.14
N ASP A 6 -3.80 7.62 11.87
CA ASP A 6 -5.08 7.77 12.57
C ASP A 6 -5.97 6.52 12.37
N THR A 7 -5.95 5.92 11.17
CA THR A 7 -6.76 4.72 10.88
C THR A 7 -6.38 3.54 11.78
N TRP A 8 -5.09 3.37 12.10
CA TRP A 8 -4.64 2.29 12.98
C TRP A 8 -5.09 2.48 14.44
N GLU A 9 -5.29 3.73 14.89
CA GLU A 9 -5.78 4.00 16.24
C GLU A 9 -7.22 3.51 16.42
N PHE A 10 -8.08 3.69 15.42
CA PHE A 10 -9.45 3.16 15.45
C PHE A 10 -9.50 1.63 15.44
N VAL A 11 -8.56 0.98 14.74
CA VAL A 11 -8.46 -0.49 14.76
C VAL A 11 -7.97 -0.96 16.13
N ALA A 12 -6.98 -0.30 16.72
CA ALA A 12 -6.45 -0.64 18.05
C ALA A 12 -7.48 -0.40 19.17
N ALA A 13 -8.33 0.62 19.03
CA ALA A 13 -9.46 0.87 19.92
C ALA A 13 -10.57 -0.20 19.80
N GLY A 14 -10.54 -1.03 18.75
CA GLY A 14 -11.56 -2.04 18.48
C GLY A 14 -12.80 -1.50 17.78
N ASP A 15 -12.78 -0.25 17.32
CA ASP A 15 -13.93 0.41 16.69
C ASP A 15 -14.14 -0.03 15.23
N THR A 16 -13.08 -0.52 14.57
CA THR A 16 -13.13 -0.89 13.15
C THR A 16 -12.12 -1.98 12.78
N LEU A 17 -12.23 -2.47 11.53
CA LEU A 17 -11.28 -3.37 10.89
C LEU A 17 -10.69 -2.71 9.65
N ALA A 18 -9.42 -3.01 9.36
CA ALA A 18 -8.73 -2.54 8.17
C ALA A 18 -8.24 -3.71 7.31
N VAL A 19 -8.35 -3.56 5.98
CA VAL A 19 -7.70 -4.43 5.01
C VAL A 19 -6.51 -3.68 4.44
N ALA A 20 -5.31 -4.18 4.69
CA ALA A 20 -4.06 -3.55 4.26
C ALA A 20 -3.18 -4.54 3.51
N THR A 21 -2.38 -4.01 2.59
CA THR A 21 -1.27 -4.79 2.00
C THR A 21 -0.19 -5.03 3.05
N ARG A 22 0.48 -6.17 3.01
CA ARG A 22 1.51 -6.56 3.99
C ARG A 22 2.59 -5.50 4.23
N SER A 23 2.99 -4.76 3.19
CA SER A 23 4.02 -3.71 3.27
C SER A 23 3.57 -2.47 4.08
N HIS A 24 2.26 -2.27 4.25
CA HIS A 24 1.69 -1.13 4.96
C HIS A 24 1.23 -1.48 6.38
N VAL A 25 1.36 -2.74 6.80
CA VAL A 25 1.08 -3.15 8.17
C VAL A 25 2.26 -2.73 9.03
N ASN A 26 2.03 -1.87 10.01
CA ASN A 26 3.06 -1.55 11.00
C ASN A 26 3.24 -2.76 11.95
N THR A 27 4.17 -3.65 11.62
CA THR A 27 4.45 -4.87 12.39
C THR A 27 5.09 -4.61 13.76
N THR A 28 5.41 -3.36 14.10
CA THR A 28 5.93 -3.00 15.44
C THR A 28 4.82 -2.78 16.47
N ARG A 29 3.56 -2.66 16.02
CA ARG A 29 2.41 -2.57 16.92
C ARG A 29 1.97 -3.96 17.39
N THR A 30 2.13 -4.19 18.70
CA THR A 30 1.78 -5.46 19.36
C THR A 30 0.31 -5.52 19.80
N ASP A 31 -0.39 -4.38 19.77
CA ASP A 31 -1.81 -4.20 20.09
C ASP A 31 -2.74 -4.58 18.92
N LEU A 32 -2.19 -5.00 17.78
CA LEU A 32 -2.95 -5.38 16.60
C LEU A 32 -2.70 -6.84 16.22
N ALA A 33 -3.78 -7.54 15.85
CA ALA A 33 -3.71 -8.86 15.24
C ALA A 33 -3.79 -8.75 13.71
N VAL A 34 -2.90 -9.45 13.00
CA VAL A 34 -2.88 -9.47 11.53
C VAL A 34 -3.30 -10.86 11.08
N ILE A 35 -4.40 -10.92 10.32
CA ILE A 35 -4.95 -12.19 9.83
C ILE A 35 -4.73 -12.26 8.31
N PRO A 36 -4.09 -13.32 7.79
CA PRO A 36 -3.92 -13.47 6.35
C PRO A 36 -5.26 -13.71 5.65
N LEU A 37 -5.50 -13.00 4.56
CA LEU A 37 -6.65 -13.23 3.70
C LEU A 37 -6.33 -14.32 2.67
N HIS A 38 -7.04 -15.43 2.74
CA HIS A 38 -6.92 -16.55 1.81
C HIS A 38 -7.96 -16.46 0.69
N GLY A 39 -7.60 -16.93 -0.52
CA GLY A 39 -8.51 -16.93 -1.67
C GLY A 39 -8.72 -15.56 -2.34
N VAL A 40 -8.06 -14.50 -1.85
CA VAL A 40 -8.09 -13.16 -2.44
C VAL A 40 -6.79 -12.94 -3.23
N ALA A 41 -6.92 -12.57 -4.50
CA ALA A 41 -5.77 -12.22 -5.31
C ALA A 41 -5.12 -10.92 -4.81
N PRO A 42 -3.79 -10.78 -4.87
CA PRO A 42 -3.11 -9.53 -4.51
C PRO A 42 -3.63 -8.34 -5.31
N SER A 43 -3.75 -7.19 -4.66
CA SER A 43 -4.10 -5.93 -5.32
C SER A 43 -3.03 -5.57 -6.36
N ARG A 44 -3.48 -5.13 -7.54
CA ARG A 44 -2.58 -4.69 -8.62
C ARG A 44 -2.33 -3.20 -8.53
N VAL A 45 -1.07 -2.81 -8.29
CA VAL A 45 -0.63 -1.42 -8.41
C VAL A 45 -0.32 -1.13 -9.88
N VAL A 46 -0.83 -0.02 -10.39
CA VAL A 46 -0.60 0.41 -11.79
C VAL A 46 -0.11 1.85 -11.82
N LEU A 47 0.77 2.13 -12.76
CA LEU A 47 1.21 3.48 -13.07
C LEU A 47 0.48 3.97 -14.33
N ALA A 48 -0.32 5.02 -14.17
CA ALA A 48 -1.00 5.69 -15.26
C ALA A 48 -0.28 7.00 -15.60
N THR A 49 0.11 7.16 -16.86
CA THR A 49 0.72 8.39 -17.38
C THR A 49 -0.08 8.89 -18.57
N ARG A 50 -0.06 10.20 -18.81
CA ARG A 50 -0.57 10.76 -20.06
C ARG A 50 0.38 10.38 -21.20
N THR A 51 -0.13 10.28 -22.42
CA THR A 51 0.61 9.91 -23.65
C THR A 51 1.64 10.97 -24.11
N GLU A 52 1.96 11.96 -23.28
CA GLU A 52 2.92 13.00 -23.63
C GLU A 52 4.36 12.49 -23.47
N ASP A 53 5.22 12.77 -24.45
CA ASP A 53 6.63 12.40 -24.41
C ASP A 53 7.43 13.39 -23.57
N SER A 54 7.56 13.09 -22.28
CA SER A 54 8.51 13.76 -21.39
C SER A 54 9.61 12.79 -20.98
N GLY A 55 10.87 13.18 -21.17
CA GLY A 55 12.03 12.38 -20.78
C GLY A 55 12.05 12.02 -19.29
N LEU A 56 11.48 12.88 -18.43
CA LEU A 56 11.33 12.60 -17.00
C LEU A 56 10.29 11.51 -16.72
N VAL A 57 9.16 11.52 -17.45
CA VAL A 57 8.13 10.49 -17.32
C VAL A 57 8.67 9.14 -17.79
N ALA A 58 9.43 9.10 -18.88
CA ALA A 58 10.11 7.89 -19.35
C ALA A 58 11.12 7.35 -18.32
N ALA A 59 11.94 8.23 -17.73
CA ALA A 59 12.89 7.85 -16.69
C ALA A 59 12.17 7.32 -15.43
N PHE A 60 11.10 7.97 -15.00
CA PHE A 60 10.28 7.53 -13.88
C PHE A 60 9.62 6.19 -14.14
N LEU A 61 9.03 5.98 -15.32
CA LEU A 61 8.42 4.69 -15.72
C LEU A 61 9.41 3.53 -15.64
N ARG A 62 10.68 3.76 -16.00
CA ARG A 62 11.75 2.76 -15.87
C ARG A 62 12.01 2.41 -14.42
N CYS A 63 12.26 3.41 -13.56
CA CYS A 63 12.50 3.18 -12.13
C CYS A 63 11.27 2.53 -11.46
N ALA A 64 10.07 2.99 -11.78
CA ALA A 64 8.82 2.45 -11.24
C ALA A 64 8.64 0.98 -11.61
N ARG A 65 8.94 0.58 -12.85
CA ARG A 65 8.88 -0.82 -13.27
C ARG A 65 9.84 -1.71 -12.50
N GLU A 66 11.06 -1.26 -12.26
CA GLU A 66 12.05 -1.99 -11.46
C GLU A 66 11.60 -2.19 -10.01
N GLN A 67 10.91 -1.20 -9.44
CA GLN A 67 10.44 -1.23 -8.04
C GLN A 67 9.08 -1.92 -7.85
N LEU A 68 8.21 -1.93 -8.86
CA LEU A 68 6.89 -2.58 -8.79
C LEU A 68 6.95 -4.11 -8.96
N THR A 69 8.09 -4.65 -9.38
CA THR A 69 8.30 -6.11 -9.55
C THR A 69 9.05 -6.77 -8.39
N ALA A 70 9.45 -6.00 -7.38
CA ALA A 70 10.06 -6.49 -6.13
C ALA A 70 9.02 -6.67 -5.03
#